data_AF-A0A8T1V620-F1
#
_entry.id   AF-A0A8T1V620-F1
#
_cell.length_a   1.000
_cell.length_b   1.000
_cell.length_c   1.000
_cell.angle_alpha   90.00
_cell.angle_beta   90.00
_cell.angle_gamma   90.00
#
_symmetry.space_group_name_H-M   'P 1'
#
loop_
_entity.id
_entity.type
_entity.pdbx_description
1 polymer ?
#
loop_
_entity_poly.entity_id
_entity_poly.type
_entity_poly.pdbx_seq_one_letter_code
_entity_poly.pdbx_strand_id
1 'polypeptide(L)'
;MLAARSKYHRIASNEYLLKLQTNYDHGSLVGVIESTVQSVRHAIQLARTEDRPPNADEAFEAVCARVTDVFATTTGTTKFPPEPLSDSETPSPSFAKARINKAHSAYEASVVAVHDVCIANGVADDPDNGILGPNHAFFGKIAVIPRL
;
A
#
# COMPACT_ATOMS: atom_id res chain seq x y z
N MET A 1 -14.68 14.72 -25.75
CA MET A 1 -13.41 15.33 -25.31
C MET A 1 -13.10 15.02 -23.84
N LEU A 2 -14.04 15.24 -22.90
CA LEU A 2 -13.84 14.99 -21.46
C LEU A 2 -13.49 13.52 -21.13
N ALA A 3 -14.17 12.54 -21.74
CA ALA A 3 -13.88 11.11 -21.52
C ALA A 3 -12.47 10.68 -21.98
N ALA A 4 -11.94 11.32 -23.04
CA ALA A 4 -10.57 11.05 -23.48
C ALA A 4 -9.54 11.64 -22.50
N ARG A 5 -9.86 12.81 -21.91
CA ARG A 5 -9.02 13.48 -20.93
C ARG A 5 -8.98 12.75 -19.59
N SER A 6 -10.12 12.27 -19.08
CA SER A 6 -10.14 11.42 -17.88
C SER A 6 -9.38 10.12 -18.13
N LYS A 7 -9.59 9.46 -19.27
CA LYS A 7 -8.85 8.25 -19.65
C LYS A 7 -7.33 8.49 -19.69
N TYR A 8 -6.88 9.62 -20.26
CA TYR A 8 -5.47 9.99 -20.26
C TYR A 8 -4.92 10.13 -18.84
N HIS A 9 -5.59 10.90 -17.98
CA HIS A 9 -5.11 11.10 -16.61
C HIS A 9 -5.13 9.82 -15.79
N ARG A 10 -6.11 8.92 -16.03
CA ARG A 10 -6.16 7.60 -15.40
C ARG A 10 -4.97 6.74 -15.79
N ILE A 11 -4.68 6.64 -17.08
CA ILE A 11 -3.53 5.88 -17.59
C ILE A 11 -2.22 6.46 -17.06
N ALA A 12 -2.05 7.77 -17.14
CA ALA A 12 -0.85 8.45 -16.67
C ALA A 12 -0.64 8.29 -15.16
N SER A 13 -1.69 8.44 -14.34
CA SER A 13 -1.60 8.20 -12.89
C SER A 13 -1.13 6.78 -12.59
N ASN A 14 -1.72 5.78 -13.25
CA ASN A 14 -1.33 4.38 -13.07
C ASN A 14 0.11 4.13 -13.52
N GLU A 15 0.55 4.72 -14.63
CA GLU A 15 1.92 4.59 -15.11
C GLU A 15 2.93 5.16 -14.10
N TYR A 16 2.63 6.31 -13.49
CA TYR A 16 3.50 6.88 -12.46
C TYR A 16 3.48 6.06 -11.16
N LEU A 17 2.36 5.44 -10.79
CA LEU A 17 2.35 4.48 -9.68
C LEU A 17 3.21 3.24 -9.97
N LEU A 18 3.23 2.75 -11.22
CA LEU A 18 4.14 1.67 -11.61
C LEU A 18 5.62 2.12 -11.57
N LYS A 19 5.91 3.32 -12.09
CA LYS A 19 7.27 3.91 -12.01
C LYS A 19 7.73 4.12 -10.58
N LEU A 20 6.81 4.43 -9.66
CA LEU A 20 7.13 4.54 -8.23
C LEU A 20 7.69 3.21 -7.71
N GLN A 21 7.01 2.09 -7.98
CA GLN A 21 7.49 0.76 -7.60
C GLN A 21 8.86 0.47 -8.22
N THR A 22 9.02 0.68 -9.53
CA THR A 22 10.30 0.47 -10.21
C THR A 22 11.43 1.33 -9.63
N ASN A 23 11.18 2.61 -9.38
CA ASN A 23 12.18 3.51 -8.81
C ASN A 23 12.53 3.11 -7.37
N TYR A 24 11.55 2.66 -6.60
CA TYR A 24 11.78 2.14 -5.26
C TYR A 24 12.66 0.88 -5.30
N ASP A 25 12.33 -0.08 -6.18
CA ASP A 25 13.10 -1.31 -6.37
C ASP A 25 14.54 -1.03 -6.84
N HIS A 26 14.73 0.04 -7.64
CA HIS A 26 16.04 0.51 -8.08
C HIS A 26 16.79 1.37 -7.04
N GLY A 27 16.20 1.62 -5.86
CA GLY A 27 16.79 2.47 -4.82
C GLY A 27 16.85 3.96 -5.17
N SER A 28 16.08 4.42 -6.16
CA SER A 28 16.02 5.82 -6.60
C SER A 28 14.95 6.60 -5.83
N LEU A 29 15.34 7.19 -4.69
CA LEU A 29 14.42 8.02 -3.90
C LEU A 29 13.91 9.25 -4.67
N VAL A 30 14.76 9.88 -5.48
CA VAL A 30 14.36 11.00 -6.35
C VAL A 30 13.26 10.56 -7.31
N GLY A 31 13.44 9.40 -7.95
CA GLY A 31 12.44 8.84 -8.86
C GLY A 31 11.15 8.44 -8.14
N VAL A 32 11.20 7.99 -6.89
CA VAL A 32 10.01 7.73 -6.08
C VAL A 32 9.23 9.03 -5.86
N ILE A 33 9.91 10.10 -5.43
CA ILE A 33 9.29 11.41 -5.19
C ILE A 33 8.67 11.98 -6.47
N GLU A 34 9.40 11.97 -7.59
CA GLU A 34 8.91 12.47 -8.86
C GLU A 34 7.67 11.71 -9.34
N SER A 35 7.70 10.37 -9.26
CA SER A 35 6.57 9.52 -9.61
C SER A 35 5.34 9.79 -8.73
N THR A 36 5.52 9.92 -7.41
CA THR A 36 4.41 10.28 -6.50
C THR A 36 3.80 11.63 -6.87
N VAL A 37 4.62 12.66 -7.10
CA VAL A 37 4.13 14.01 -7.44
C VAL A 37 3.35 14.02 -8.75
N GLN A 38 3.83 13.31 -9.79
CA GLN A 38 3.11 13.24 -11.05
C GLN A 38 1.80 12.45 -10.93
N SER A 39 1.78 11.37 -10.13
CA SER A 39 0.55 10.63 -9.84
C SER A 39 -0.49 11.53 -9.12
N VAL A 40 -0.08 12.28 -8.10
CA VAL A 40 -0.94 13.28 -7.41
C VAL A 40 -1.49 14.30 -8.40
N ARG A 41 -0.66 14.83 -9.30
CA ARG A 41 -1.11 15.79 -10.33
C ARG A 41 -2.21 15.19 -11.21
N HIS A 42 -2.07 13.92 -11.61
CA HIS A 42 -3.08 13.24 -12.41
C HIS A 42 -4.34 12.88 -11.62
N ALA A 43 -4.21 12.48 -10.36
CA ALA A 43 -5.31 12.25 -9.43
C ALA A 43 -6.18 13.50 -9.24
N ILE A 44 -5.56 14.68 -9.07
CA ILE A 44 -6.28 15.97 -8.99
C ILE A 44 -7.04 16.26 -10.29
N GLN A 45 -6.44 15.98 -11.46
CA GLN A 45 -7.13 16.18 -12.73
C GLN A 45 -8.27 15.17 -12.95
N LEU A 46 -8.15 13.96 -12.43
CA LEU A 46 -9.21 12.96 -12.44
C LEU A 46 -10.40 13.40 -11.59
N ALA A 47 -10.15 13.87 -10.36
CA ALA A 47 -11.19 14.45 -9.50
C ALA A 47 -12.01 15.52 -10.24
N ARG A 48 -11.34 16.37 -11.03
CA ARG A 48 -12.00 17.44 -11.79
C ARG A 48 -12.75 16.96 -13.04
N THR A 49 -12.25 15.94 -13.72
CA THR A 49 -12.74 15.56 -15.06
C THR A 49 -13.67 14.35 -15.07
N GLU A 50 -13.46 13.42 -14.14
CA GLU A 50 -14.20 12.17 -13.98
C GLU A 50 -15.27 12.28 -12.90
N ASP A 51 -14.90 12.72 -11.69
CA ASP A 51 -15.82 12.77 -10.54
C ASP A 51 -16.82 13.94 -10.65
N ARG A 52 -16.45 15.01 -11.37
CA ARG A 52 -17.31 16.15 -11.74
C ARG A 52 -18.13 16.71 -10.57
N PRO A 53 -17.45 17.16 -9.50
CA PRO A 53 -18.11 17.72 -8.34
C PRO A 53 -18.97 18.95 -8.73
N PRO A 54 -20.22 19.05 -8.27
CA PRO A 54 -21.13 20.15 -8.57
C PRO A 54 -20.81 21.42 -7.76
N ASN A 55 -20.08 21.31 -6.65
CA ASN A 55 -19.73 22.42 -5.77
C ASN A 55 -18.28 22.30 -5.23
N ALA A 56 -17.83 23.33 -4.51
CA ALA A 56 -16.46 23.42 -4.01
C ALA A 56 -16.13 22.39 -2.93
N ASP A 57 -17.08 22.07 -2.06
CA ASP A 57 -16.89 21.12 -0.96
C ASP A 57 -16.72 19.70 -1.52
N GLU A 58 -17.61 19.27 -2.40
CA GLU A 58 -17.48 17.99 -3.12
C GLU A 58 -16.21 17.94 -3.98
N ALA A 59 -15.75 19.08 -4.50
CA ALA A 59 -14.50 19.14 -5.26
C ALA A 59 -13.27 18.95 -4.38
N PHE A 60 -13.30 19.51 -3.17
CA PHE A 60 -12.26 19.28 -2.18
C PHE A 60 -12.24 17.82 -1.74
N GLU A 61 -13.40 17.24 -1.42
CA GLU A 61 -13.53 15.83 -1.03
C GLU A 61 -13.03 14.88 -2.11
N ALA A 62 -13.44 15.08 -3.37
CA ALA A 62 -12.99 14.25 -4.49
C ALA A 62 -11.47 14.31 -4.68
N VAL A 63 -10.86 15.50 -4.56
CA VAL A 63 -9.41 15.65 -4.62
C VAL A 63 -8.74 14.91 -3.45
N CYS A 64 -9.23 15.11 -2.22
CA CYS A 64 -8.68 14.47 -1.04
C CYS A 64 -8.74 12.94 -1.12
N ALA A 65 -9.86 12.37 -1.57
CA ALA A 65 -10.01 10.93 -1.76
C ALA A 65 -8.98 10.39 -2.75
N ARG A 66 -8.91 10.98 -3.95
CA ARG A 66 -7.98 10.55 -5.01
C ARG A 66 -6.51 10.69 -4.61
N VAL A 67 -6.15 11.75 -3.88
CA VAL A 67 -4.78 11.96 -3.38
C VAL A 67 -4.46 10.97 -2.24
N THR A 68 -5.43 10.67 -1.39
CA THR A 68 -5.29 9.64 -0.34
C THR A 68 -4.96 8.28 -0.95
N ASP A 69 -5.62 7.90 -2.06
CA ASP A 69 -5.32 6.65 -2.76
C ASP A 69 -3.87 6.58 -3.27
N VAL A 70 -3.35 7.70 -3.80
CA VAL A 70 -1.95 7.79 -4.24
C VAL A 70 -0.98 7.61 -3.07
N PHE A 71 -1.26 8.23 -1.92
CA PHE A 71 -0.40 8.09 -0.74
C PHE A 71 -0.51 6.72 -0.09
N ALA A 72 -1.70 6.12 -0.05
CA ALA A 72 -1.89 4.75 0.40
C ALA A 72 -1.06 3.78 -0.45
N THR A 73 -1.08 3.96 -1.78
CA THR A 73 -0.26 3.17 -2.71
C THR A 73 1.24 3.39 -2.46
N THR A 74 1.68 4.65 -2.37
CA THR A 74 3.08 5.01 -2.11
C THR A 74 3.58 4.38 -0.81
N THR A 75 2.80 4.53 0.27
CA THR A 75 3.12 3.97 1.59
C THR A 75 3.16 2.45 1.52
N GLY A 76 2.20 1.83 0.84
CA GLY A 76 2.15 0.38 0.62
C GLY A 76 3.38 -0.16 -0.10
N THR A 77 3.84 0.51 -1.16
CA THR A 77 5.08 0.17 -1.87
C THR A 77 6.29 0.25 -0.94
N THR A 78 6.43 1.35 -0.18
CA THR A 78 7.59 1.54 0.71
C THR A 78 7.55 0.70 1.99
N LYS A 79 6.41 0.08 2.30
CA LYS A 79 6.24 -0.75 3.52
C LYS A 79 7.07 -2.01 3.45
N PHE A 80 7.31 -2.52 2.25
CA PHE A 80 8.15 -3.69 2.03
C PHE A 80 9.53 -3.26 1.52
N PRO A 81 10.59 -4.02 1.81
CA PRO A 81 11.89 -3.78 1.22
C PRO A 81 11.82 -3.84 -0.31
N PRO A 82 12.63 -3.03 -1.02
CA PRO A 82 12.68 -3.07 -2.47
C PRO A 82 13.01 -4.47 -2.97
N GLU A 83 12.42 -4.84 -4.10
CA GLU A 83 12.78 -6.06 -4.80
C GLU A 83 14.24 -5.97 -5.23
N PRO A 84 15.12 -6.91 -4.87
CA PRO A 84 16.44 -6.93 -5.45
C PRO A 84 16.31 -7.32 -6.91
N LEU A 85 16.84 -6.45 -7.75
CA LEU A 85 17.13 -6.74 -9.14
C LEU A 85 18.21 -7.81 -9.15
N SER A 86 17.79 -9.07 -9.21
CA SER A 86 18.69 -10.18 -9.43
C SER A 86 18.91 -10.28 -10.94
N ASP A 87 20.16 -10.13 -11.39
CA ASP A 87 20.56 -10.37 -12.78
C ASP A 87 20.30 -11.83 -13.23
N SER A 88 20.02 -12.74 -12.28
CA SER A 88 19.51 -14.08 -12.56
C SER A 88 17.99 -14.15 -12.30
N GLU A 89 17.24 -14.62 -13.29
CA GLU A 89 15.77 -14.72 -13.36
C GLU A 89 15.07 -15.49 -12.21
N THR A 90 15.79 -15.97 -11.20
CA THR A 90 15.19 -16.54 -9.99
C THR A 90 15.98 -16.15 -8.74
N PRO A 91 15.32 -15.56 -7.73
CA PRO A 91 15.95 -15.36 -6.43
C PRO A 91 16.34 -16.71 -5.84
N SER A 92 17.56 -16.82 -5.30
CA SER A 92 17.99 -18.05 -4.64
C SER A 92 17.05 -18.43 -3.49
N PRO A 93 16.94 -19.72 -3.11
CA PRO A 93 16.12 -20.14 -1.98
C PRO A 93 16.48 -19.42 -0.67
N SER A 94 17.77 -19.12 -0.45
CA SER A 94 18.24 -18.37 0.71
C SER A 94 17.79 -16.91 0.67
N PHE A 95 17.79 -16.30 -0.52
CA PHE A 95 17.23 -14.97 -0.72
C PHE A 95 15.73 -14.94 -0.39
N ALA A 96 14.96 -15.87 -0.97
CA ALA A 96 13.52 -15.97 -0.71
C ALA A 96 13.24 -16.17 0.79
N LYS A 97 13.98 -17.05 1.45
CA LYS A 97 13.90 -17.27 2.89
C LYS A 97 14.19 -16.01 3.70
N ALA A 98 15.26 -15.27 3.35
CA ALA A 98 15.59 -14.01 4.03
C ALA A 98 14.49 -12.96 3.87
N ARG A 99 13.89 -12.88 2.68
CA ARG A 99 12.78 -11.96 2.40
C ARG A 99 11.51 -12.34 3.16
N ILE A 100 11.13 -13.62 3.18
CA ILE A 100 10.01 -14.14 3.97
C ILE A 100 10.22 -13.81 5.45
N ASN A 101 11.40 -14.09 5.99
CA ASN A 101 11.72 -13.79 7.38
C ASN A 101 11.61 -12.28 7.69
N LYS A 102 12.13 -11.42 6.81
CA LYS A 102 12.05 -9.97 6.98
C LYS A 102 10.61 -9.46 6.93
N ALA A 103 9.80 -9.97 6.00
CA ALA A 103 8.38 -9.64 5.90
C ALA A 103 7.60 -10.13 7.14
N HIS A 104 7.91 -11.33 7.63
CA HIS A 104 7.33 -11.89 8.85
C HIS A 104 7.65 -11.03 10.07
N SER A 105 8.91 -10.63 10.27
CA SER A 105 9.29 -9.77 11.39
C SER A 105 8.63 -8.39 11.32
N ALA A 106 8.45 -7.82 10.14
CA ALA A 106 7.73 -6.55 9.97
C ALA A 106 6.22 -6.69 10.28
N TYR A 107 5.63 -7.82 9.91
CA TYR A 107 4.25 -8.16 10.29
C TYR A 107 4.11 -8.30 11.80
N GLU A 108 4.97 -9.08 12.47
CA GLU A 108 4.97 -9.24 13.94
C GLU A 108 5.08 -7.88 14.65
N ALA A 109 6.00 -7.02 14.22
CA ALA A 109 6.14 -5.67 14.77
C ALA A 109 4.87 -4.82 14.57
N SER A 110 4.20 -4.96 13.42
CA SER A 110 2.94 -4.25 13.15
C SER A 110 1.79 -4.77 14.03
N VAL A 111 1.70 -6.09 14.23
CA VAL A 111 0.68 -6.70 15.12
C VAL A 111 0.84 -6.19 16.55
N VAL A 112 2.09 -6.13 17.05
CA VAL A 112 2.37 -5.58 18.39
C VAL A 112 1.93 -4.12 18.47
N ALA A 113 2.29 -3.29 17.50
CA ALA A 113 1.91 -1.87 17.50
C ALA A 113 0.38 -1.67 17.48
N VAL A 114 -0.35 -2.48 16.70
CA VAL A 114 -1.83 -2.41 16.66
C VAL A 114 -2.42 -2.89 17.98
N HIS A 115 -1.87 -3.97 18.57
CA HIS A 115 -2.32 -4.47 19.86
C HIS A 115 -2.15 -3.44 20.97
N ASP A 116 -1.01 -2.74 21.01
CA ASP A 116 -0.76 -1.65 21.97
C ASP A 116 -1.79 -0.52 21.83
N VAL A 117 -2.16 -0.17 20.60
CA VAL A 117 -3.20 0.83 20.31
C VAL A 117 -4.60 0.32 20.71
N CYS A 118 -4.92 -0.95 20.47
CA CYS A 118 -6.18 -1.56 20.88
C CYS A 118 -6.34 -1.56 22.42
N ILE A 119 -5.29 -1.96 23.15
CA ILE A 119 -5.26 -1.90 24.61
C ILE A 119 -5.49 -0.47 25.10
N ALA A 120 -4.76 0.51 24.54
CA ALA A 120 -4.87 1.91 24.93
C ALA A 120 -6.30 2.46 24.74
N ASN A 121 -7.04 1.94 23.75
CA ASN A 121 -8.40 2.34 23.43
C ASN A 121 -9.48 1.46 24.10
N GLY A 122 -9.10 0.51 24.94
CA GLY A 122 -10.04 -0.39 25.63
C GLY A 122 -10.73 -1.41 24.71
N VAL A 123 -10.15 -1.68 23.53
CA VAL A 123 -10.65 -2.69 22.59
C VAL A 123 -10.15 -4.06 23.07
N ALA A 124 -11.09 -4.95 23.39
CA ALA A 124 -10.79 -6.29 23.94
C ALA A 124 -10.57 -7.36 22.86
N ASP A 125 -10.88 -7.06 21.59
CA ASP A 125 -10.76 -7.99 20.48
C ASP A 125 -9.32 -8.06 19.95
N ASP A 126 -8.85 -9.27 19.61
CA ASP A 126 -7.55 -9.48 18.97
C ASP A 126 -7.56 -8.84 17.58
N PRO A 127 -6.72 -7.81 17.31
CA PRO A 127 -6.68 -7.14 16.01
C PRO A 127 -6.14 -8.02 14.89
N ASP A 128 -5.60 -9.20 15.22
CA ASP A 128 -5.03 -10.15 14.28
C ASP A 128 -5.69 -11.53 14.48
N ASN A 129 -7.02 -11.52 14.63
CA ASN A 129 -7.80 -12.75 14.71
C ASN A 129 -7.79 -13.52 13.38
N GLY A 130 -7.88 -14.84 13.46
CA GLY A 130 -7.99 -15.68 12.27
C GLY A 130 -9.30 -15.37 11.53
N ILE A 131 -9.20 -14.97 10.25
CA ILE A 131 -10.37 -14.75 9.38
C ILE A 131 -11.11 -16.07 9.09
N LEU A 132 -10.37 -17.18 9.06
CA LEU A 132 -10.92 -18.52 8.84
C LEU A 132 -11.02 -19.29 10.15
N GLY A 133 -12.03 -20.14 10.24
CA GLY A 133 -12.22 -21.03 11.38
C GLY A 133 -11.05 -22.02 11.56
N PRO A 134 -10.91 -22.63 12.76
CA PRO A 134 -9.77 -23.44 13.18
C PRO A 134 -9.51 -24.69 12.33
N ASN A 135 -10.40 -25.04 11.41
CA ASN A 135 -10.26 -26.15 10.47
C ASN A 135 -9.33 -25.83 9.28
N HIS A 136 -8.88 -24.58 9.14
CA HIS A 136 -7.97 -24.16 8.08
C HIS A 136 -6.55 -23.98 8.64
N ALA A 137 -5.81 -25.08 8.73
CA ALA A 137 -4.47 -25.16 9.31
C ALA A 137 -3.38 -24.29 8.63
N PHE A 138 -3.71 -23.57 7.57
CA PHE A 138 -2.76 -22.77 6.78
C PHE A 138 -3.16 -21.30 6.64
N PHE A 139 -4.29 -20.88 7.22
CA PHE A 139 -4.84 -19.53 7.05
C PHE A 139 -5.42 -19.01 8.36
N GLY A 140 -4.62 -18.27 9.13
CA GLY A 140 -5.00 -17.64 10.41
C GLY A 140 -4.24 -18.18 11.62
N LYS A 141 -4.38 -17.51 12.78
CA LYS A 141 -3.82 -17.98 14.06
C LYS A 141 -4.50 -19.28 14.50
N ILE A 142 -3.74 -20.36 14.57
CA ILE A 142 -4.22 -21.67 15.04
C ILE A 142 -4.26 -21.73 16.57
N ALA A 143 -3.57 -20.81 17.26
CA ALA A 143 -3.49 -20.78 18.71
C ALA A 143 -3.79 -19.37 19.24
N VAL A 144 -4.62 -19.33 20.28
CA VAL A 144 -4.74 -18.19 21.19
C VAL A 144 -3.34 -17.92 21.75
N ILE A 145 -2.87 -16.68 21.63
CA ILE A 145 -1.59 -16.24 22.19
C ILE A 145 -1.57 -16.64 23.68
N PRO A 146 -0.54 -17.35 24.19
CA PRO A 146 -0.41 -17.57 25.62
C PRO A 146 -0.29 -16.21 26.28
N ARG A 147 -1.22 -15.91 27.19
CA ARG A 147 -1.20 -14.69 28.01
C ARG A 147 0.15 -14.62 28.73
N LEU A 148 0.87 -13.53 28.54
CA LEU A 148 1.99 -13.14 29.41
C LEU A 148 1.48 -12.94 30.84
#